data_AF-A0A0L7KIK1-F1
#
_entry.id   AF-A0A0L7KIK1-F1
#
_cell.length_a   1.000
_cell.length_b   1.000
_cell.length_c   1.000
_cell.angle_alpha   90.00
_cell.angle_beta   90.00
_cell.angle_gamma   90.00
#
_symmetry.space_group_name_H-M   'P 1'
#
loop_
_entity.id
_entity.type
_entity.pdbx_description
1 polymer ?
#
loop_
_entity_poly.entity_id
_entity_poly.type
_entity_poly.pdbx_seq_one_letter_code
_entity_poly.pdbx_strand_id
1 'polypeptide(L)' 'MVNGAVFSLSRYGKPVVEIGGYRYNKYYTCNGPRVRWVCSKKTALKCNTYVISINDHFISI' A
#
# COMPACT_ATOMS: atom_id res chain seq x y z
N MET A 1 7.75 11.01 16.26
CA MET A 1 7.06 11.33 14.99
C MET A 1 7.92 10.81 13.85
N VAL A 2 7.74 9.55 13.44
CA VAL A 2 8.34 9.03 12.20
C VAL A 2 7.18 8.70 11.27
N ASN A 3 6.84 9.64 10.39
CA ASN A 3 5.89 9.41 9.31
C ASN A 3 6.59 8.62 8.18
N GLY A 4 7.14 7.45 8.53
CA GLY A 4 7.77 6.53 7.59
C GLY A 4 6.78 5.50 7.08
N ALA A 5 6.97 5.03 5.85
CA ALA A 5 6.26 3.85 5.35
C ALA A 5 6.76 2.61 6.11
N VAL A 6 5.85 1.87 6.76
CA VAL A 6 6.16 0.62 7.44
C VAL A 6 5.77 -0.54 6.54
N PHE A 7 6.74 -1.41 6.25
CA PHE A 7 6.52 -2.63 5.48
C PHE A 7 6.25 -3.80 6.41
N SER A 8 5.19 -4.53 6.13
CA SER A 8 4.84 -5.74 6.87
C SER A 8 4.24 -6.78 5.94
N LEU A 9 4.08 -7.99 6.46
CA LEU A 9 3.34 -9.05 5.80
C LEU A 9 1.96 -9.17 6.44
N SER A 10 0.96 -9.46 5.61
CA SER A 10 -0.34 -9.90 6.10
C SER A 10 -0.22 -11.30 6.72
N ARG A 11 -1.26 -11.71 7.47
CA ARG A 11 -1.37 -13.09 7.99
C ARG A 11 -1.26 -14.19 6.92
N TYR A 12 -1.43 -13.83 5.65
CA TYR A 12 -1.34 -14.73 4.50
C TYR A 12 -0.04 -14.54 3.70
N GLY A 13 0.96 -13.86 4.27
CA GLY A 13 2.25 -13.60 3.62
C GLY A 13 2.18 -12.61 2.46
N LYS A 14 1.10 -11.82 2.33
CA LYS A 14 0.99 -10.80 1.28
C LYS A 14 1.63 -9.50 1.75
N PRO A 15 2.36 -8.78 0.89
CA PRO A 15 3.02 -7.56 1.29
C PRO A 15 1.99 -6.45 1.59
N VAL A 16 2.27 -5.69 2.62
CA VAL A 16 1.43 -4.64 3.20
C VAL A 16 2.29 -3.44 3.53
N VAL A 17 1.77 -2.25 3.26
CA VAL A 17 2.43 -0.98 3.56
C VAL A 17 1.53 -0.16 4.48
N GLU A 18 2.07 0.38 5.55
CA GLU A 18 1.37 1.31 6.42
C GLU A 18 2.01 2.69 6.34
N ILE A 19 1.24 3.70 5.95
CA ILE A 19 1.69 5.09 5.80
C ILE A 19 0.69 5.98 6.52
N GLY A 20 1.14 6.80 7.47
CA GLY A 20 0.28 7.76 8.17
C GLY A 20 -0.93 7.12 8.87
N GLY A 21 -0.79 5.90 9.38
CA GLY A 21 -1.88 5.16 10.03
C GLY A 21 -2.89 4.51 9.06
N TYR A 22 -2.64 4.58 7.76
CA TYR A 22 -3.42 3.87 6.74
C TYR A 22 -2.67 2.65 6.24
N ARG A 23 -3.39 1.52 6.16
CA ARG A 23 -2.87 0.26 5.67
C ARG A 23 -3.24 0.06 4.21
N TYR A 24 -2.25 -0.20 3.37
CA TYR A 24 -2.38 -0.43 1.94
C TYR A 24 -1.91 -1.83 1.57
N ASN A 25 -2.69 -2.50 0.73
CA ASN A 25 -2.38 -3.83 0.21
C ASN A 25 -1.93 -3.72 -1.25
N LYS A 26 -0.99 -4.55 -1.64
CA LYS A 26 -0.57 -4.66 -3.05
C LYS A 26 -1.76 -5.05 -3.92
N TYR A 27 -1.98 -4.33 -5.01
CA TYR A 27 -2.98 -4.67 -6.00
C TYR A 27 -2.53 -5.90 -6.80
N TYR A 28 -3.42 -6.86 -6.96
CA TYR A 28 -3.09 -8.22 -7.44
C TYR A 28 -2.58 -8.28 -8.88
N THR A 29 -2.90 -7.29 -9.73
CA THR A 29 -2.46 -7.26 -11.12
C THR A 29 -1.09 -6.60 -11.33
N CYS A 30 -0.47 -6.07 -10.26
CA CYS A 30 0.78 -5.34 -10.35
C CYS A 30 2.00 -6.29 -10.24
N ASN A 31 2.48 -6.76 -11.39
CA ASN A 31 3.70 -7.59 -11.49
C ASN A 31 4.93 -6.84 -12.03
N GLY A 32 4.75 -5.59 -12.49
CA GLY A 32 5.82 -4.77 -13.05
C GLY A 32 6.51 -3.87 -12.02
N PRO A 33 7.45 -3.01 -12.47
CA PRO A 33 8.19 -2.09 -11.61
C PRO A 33 7.29 -1.08 -10.91
N ARG A 34 6.12 -0.79 -11.49
CA ARG A 34 5.08 0.07 -10.93
C ARG A 34 4.03 -0.77 -10.21
N VAL A 35 3.94 -0.61 -8.90
CA VAL A 35 2.97 -1.31 -8.05
C VAL A 35 1.96 -0.32 -7.48
N ARG A 36 0.68 -0.62 -7.64
CA ARG A 36 -0.40 0.12 -6.98
C ARG A 36 -0.71 -0.55 -5.64
N TRP A 37 -0.78 0.26 -4.59
CA TRP A 37 -1.17 -0.12 -3.24
C TRP A 37 -2.51 0.52 -2.93
N VAL A 38 -3.52 -0.29 -2.61
CA VAL A 38 -4.88 0.18 -2.35
C VAL A 38 -5.17 0.15 -0.86
N CYS A 39 -5.86 1.17 -0.35
CA CYS A 39 -6.27 1.19 1.05
C CYS A 39 -7.11 -0.05 1.38
N SER A 40 -6.77 -0.74 2.47
CA SER A 40 -7.51 -1.92 2.94
C SER A 40 -8.97 -1.59 3.27
N LYS A 41 -9.24 -0.34 3.67
CA LYS A 41 -10.58 0.17 3.97
C LYS A 41 -11.33 0.66 2.73
N LYS A 42 -10.83 0.41 1.50
CA LYS A 42 -11.51 0.80 0.26
C LYS A 42 -12.95 0.29 0.19
N THR A 43 -13.17 -0.99 0.47
CA THR A 43 -14.53 -1.57 0.42
C THR A 43 -15.38 -1.15 1.61
N ALA A 44 -14.80 -1.18 2.82
CA ALA A 44 -15.55 -0.91 4.06
C ALA A 44 -15.90 0.58 4.26
N LEU A 45 -15.00 1.50 3.89
CA LEU A 45 -15.14 2.94 4.13
C LEU A 45 -15.12 3.77 2.84
N LYS A 46 -15.22 3.15 1.66
CA LYS A 46 -15.07 3.84 0.35
C LYS A 46 -13.79 4.68 0.25
N CYS A 47 -12.73 4.23 0.93
CA CYS A 47 -11.46 4.94 0.94
C CYS A 47 -10.80 4.83 -0.45
N ASN A 48 -10.74 5.95 -1.16
CA ASN A 48 -10.22 6.03 -2.53
C ASN A 48 -8.72 6.36 -2.60
N THR A 49 -8.04 6.42 -1.45
CA THR A 49 -6.59 6.67 -1.41
C THR A 49 -5.83 5.46 -1.90
N TYR A 50 -4.78 5.71 -2.66
CA TYR A 50 -3.86 4.69 -3.14
C TYR A 50 -2.45 5.28 -3.17
N VAL A 51 -1.47 4.40 -3.12
CA VAL A 51 -0.05 4.76 -3.24
C VAL A 51 0.54 3.99 -4.41
N ILE A 52 1.48 4.59 -5.11
CA ILE A 52 2.23 3.91 -6.17
C ILE A 52 3.66 3.74 -5.68
N SER A 53 4.22 2.55 -5.84
CA SER A 53 5.67 2.38 -5.73
C SER A 53 6.27 2.07 -7.10
N ILE A 54 7.47 2.58 -7.37
CA ILE A 54 8.27 2.29 -8.56
C ILE A 54 9.64 1.83 -8.11
N ASN A 55 10.07 0.61 -8.49
CA ASN A 55 11.37 0.06 -8.10
C ASN A 55 11.66 0.22 -6.59
N ASP A 56 10.68 -0.13 -5.76
CA ASP A 56 10.73 -0.01 -4.29
C ASP A 56 10.69 1.42 -3.70
N HIS A 57 10.59 2.45 -4.53
CA HIS A 57 10.38 3.85 -4.10
C HIS A 57 8.90 4.23 -4.11
N PHE A 58 8.38 4.76 -2.99
CA PHE A 58 6.99 5.18 -2.86
C PHE A 58 6.78 6.61 -3.36
N ILE A 59 5.80 6.76 -4.25
CA ILE A 59 5.34 8.03 -4.80
C ILE A 59 3.90 8.21 -4.32
N SER A 60 3.69 9.17 -3.43
CA SER A 60 2.35 9.70 -3.13
C SER A 60 2.01 10.74 -4.21
N ILE A 61 0.97 10.46 -5.02
CA ILE A 61 0.37 11.42 -5.95
C ILE A 61 -0.91 11.94 -5.30
#